data_AF-A0AAP9NFA3-F1
#
_entry.id   AF-A0AAP9NFA3-F1
#
_cell.length_a   1.000
_cell.length_b   1.000
_cell.length_c   1.000
_cell.angle_alpha   90.00
_cell.angle_beta   90.00
_cell.angle_gamma   90.00
#
_symmetry.space_group_name_H-M   'P 1'
#
loop_
_entity.id
_entity.type
_entity.pdbx_description
1 polymer ?
#
loop_
_entity_poly.entity_id
_entity_poly.type
_entity_poly.pdbx_seq_one_letter_code
_entity_poly.pdbx_strand_id
1 'polypeptide(L)'
;MKITSYVSFLYCLCLMLASPTVQASEVRTAIFEGKPCINPPHVVGNYPATPFLFYIPTSGERPIKWHAENLPKGLKLDKETGIIKGKVIEKGMYKVMLKAENALGTDIQELLINIGDELLLTPPMGWNSWNTFGRHLTEELLLQTADAMVENGMRDLGYAYINIDDFWQLPERGADGHIQIDKTKFPRGIKYVADYLHERGFKLGIYSDAADKTCGGVCGSYGYEEIDARDFASWGVDLLKYDYCNAPAGRVEAMERYEKMGRALRATDRSIVFSICEWGQREPWKWAKKVGGHLWRVSGDIGDLWNRSTDEKGGLRGILNILEINAPLSEYARPGGWNDPDMLVVGIGGKSKSIGYESEGCTNEQYQSHFALWCMMASPLLCGNDVRQMNDSTLQILLNKDLIAINQDPLGIQAERAIRADHYDVWVKPLSDGSKAIACLNRISGPVDVELNVKTVEGLSLDRVYDVIEGSLVAEASTGWIVKLAPGECKVFICK
;
A
#
# COMPACT_ATOMS: atom_id res chain seq x y z
N MET A 1 -26.07 -84.22 -7.90
CA MET A 1 -26.51 -83.46 -6.71
C MET A 1 -25.31 -82.65 -6.23
N LYS A 2 -25.40 -81.31 -6.37
CA LYS A 2 -24.46 -80.24 -5.93
C LYS A 2 -23.05 -80.24 -6.55
N ILE A 3 -22.38 -79.12 -6.86
CA ILE A 3 -22.63 -77.67 -7.02
C ILE A 3 -21.41 -77.24 -7.88
N THR A 4 -21.59 -76.48 -8.97
CA THR A 4 -20.45 -75.90 -9.72
C THR A 4 -20.67 -74.39 -9.83
N SER A 5 -19.73 -73.63 -9.25
CA SER A 5 -19.71 -72.16 -9.22
C SER A 5 -19.60 -71.55 -10.61
N TYR A 6 -20.43 -70.55 -10.88
CA TYR A 6 -20.24 -69.58 -11.96
C TYR A 6 -19.43 -68.40 -11.43
N VAL A 7 -18.28 -68.13 -12.06
CA VAL A 7 -17.48 -66.91 -11.86
C VAL A 7 -17.83 -65.95 -12.99
N SER A 8 -18.52 -64.86 -12.67
CA SER A 8 -18.74 -63.73 -13.58
C SER A 8 -17.56 -62.77 -13.50
N PHE A 9 -16.82 -62.62 -14.60
CA PHE A 9 -15.81 -61.57 -14.77
C PHE A 9 -16.51 -60.24 -15.09
N LEU A 10 -16.52 -59.31 -14.14
CA LEU A 10 -16.87 -57.91 -14.37
C LEU A 10 -15.63 -57.19 -14.92
N TYR A 11 -15.70 -56.70 -16.16
CA TYR A 11 -14.73 -55.75 -16.71
C TYR A 11 -14.91 -54.40 -15.99
N CYS A 12 -13.95 -54.04 -15.14
CA CYS A 12 -13.89 -52.72 -14.52
C CYS A 12 -13.13 -51.76 -15.46
N LEU A 13 -13.86 -50.95 -16.21
CA LEU A 13 -13.32 -49.89 -17.04
C LEU A 13 -12.82 -48.76 -16.11
N CYS A 14 -11.52 -48.70 -15.85
CA CYS A 14 -10.90 -47.56 -15.16
C CYS A 14 -10.86 -46.35 -16.10
N LEU A 15 -11.86 -45.48 -16.00
CA LEU A 15 -11.79 -44.11 -16.49
C LEU A 15 -10.80 -43.32 -15.62
N MET A 16 -9.57 -43.14 -16.12
CA MET A 16 -8.66 -42.13 -15.58
C MET A 16 -9.25 -40.76 -15.90
N LEU A 17 -9.88 -40.13 -14.91
CA LEU A 17 -10.20 -38.71 -14.94
C LEU A 17 -8.88 -37.95 -14.79
N ALA A 18 -8.30 -37.52 -15.91
CA ALA A 18 -7.29 -36.49 -15.91
C ALA A 18 -7.93 -35.20 -15.38
N SER A 19 -7.56 -34.79 -14.17
CA SER A 19 -7.87 -33.45 -13.67
C SER A 19 -7.22 -32.44 -14.62
N PRO A 20 -7.95 -31.43 -15.12
CA PRO A 20 -7.31 -30.38 -15.92
C PRO A 20 -6.37 -29.62 -15.00
N THR A 21 -5.06 -29.76 -15.23
CA THR A 21 -4.07 -28.84 -14.69
C THR A 21 -4.39 -27.47 -15.25
N VAL A 22 -5.00 -26.60 -14.44
CA VAL A 22 -5.15 -25.18 -14.76
C VAL A 22 -3.73 -24.63 -14.83
N GLN A 23 -3.24 -24.39 -16.04
CA GLN A 23 -1.97 -23.70 -16.23
C GLN A 23 -2.12 -22.30 -15.64
N ALA A 24 -1.31 -21.97 -14.64
CA ALA A 24 -1.31 -20.63 -14.07
C ALA A 24 -0.96 -19.62 -15.18
N SER A 25 -1.69 -18.51 -15.23
CA SER A 25 -1.44 -17.40 -16.14
C SER A 25 -0.08 -16.75 -15.85
N GLU A 26 0.61 -16.27 -16.90
CA GLU A 26 1.97 -15.70 -16.81
C GLU A 26 2.11 -14.63 -15.72
N VAL A 27 1.10 -13.78 -15.53
CA VAL A 27 1.09 -12.71 -14.51
C VAL A 27 1.25 -13.26 -13.08
N ARG A 28 0.68 -14.45 -12.81
CA ARG A 28 0.68 -15.03 -11.45
C ARG A 28 2.03 -15.63 -11.07
N THR A 29 2.81 -16.06 -12.06
CA THR A 29 4.08 -16.76 -11.82
C THR A 29 5.30 -15.90 -12.11
N ALA A 30 5.19 -14.87 -12.95
CA ALA A 30 6.32 -14.05 -13.40
C ALA A 30 7.18 -13.46 -12.25
N ILE A 31 6.58 -13.04 -11.13
CA ILE A 31 7.34 -12.55 -9.95
C ILE A 31 8.25 -13.63 -9.37
N PHE A 32 7.87 -14.90 -9.51
CA PHE A 32 8.56 -16.06 -8.95
C PHE A 32 9.34 -16.84 -10.01
N GLU A 33 9.71 -16.20 -11.13
CA GLU A 33 10.50 -16.80 -12.20
C GLU A 33 11.81 -16.04 -12.39
N GLY A 34 12.80 -16.72 -12.97
CA GLY A 34 14.07 -16.09 -13.34
C GLY A 34 15.03 -15.85 -12.16
N LYS A 35 16.06 -15.05 -12.44
CA LYS A 35 17.08 -14.69 -11.45
C LYS A 35 16.46 -13.83 -10.34
N PRO A 36 17.04 -13.82 -9.12
CA PRO A 36 16.60 -12.93 -8.07
C PRO A 36 16.64 -11.48 -8.54
N CYS A 37 15.72 -10.67 -8.04
CA CYS A 37 15.81 -9.22 -8.13
C CYS A 37 15.28 -8.59 -6.85
N ILE A 38 16.15 -7.93 -6.09
CA ILE A 38 15.83 -7.23 -4.86
C ILE A 38 15.13 -5.92 -5.24
N ASN A 39 13.87 -5.80 -4.85
CA ASN A 39 12.98 -4.71 -5.22
C ASN A 39 13.01 -3.59 -4.17
N PRO A 40 12.48 -2.40 -4.50
CA PRO A 40 12.27 -1.32 -3.55
C PRO A 40 11.39 -1.76 -2.35
N PRO A 41 11.46 -1.07 -1.20
CA PRO A 41 12.25 0.15 -0.95
C PRO A 41 13.74 -0.13 -0.69
N HIS A 42 14.60 0.73 -1.24
CA HIS A 42 16.06 0.71 -1.01
C HIS A 42 16.50 1.66 0.13
N VAL A 43 15.55 2.32 0.77
CA VAL A 43 15.76 3.15 1.96
C VAL A 43 14.62 2.94 2.96
N VAL A 44 14.96 2.68 4.22
CA VAL A 44 13.99 2.45 5.30
C VAL A 44 14.37 3.26 6.54
N GLY A 45 13.36 3.78 7.24
CA GLY A 45 13.53 4.56 8.48
C GLY A 45 12.94 3.84 9.69
N ASN A 46 13.61 3.91 10.83
CA ASN A 46 13.12 3.39 12.10
C ASN A 46 13.63 4.24 13.27
N TYR A 47 12.90 4.28 14.39
CA TYR A 47 13.40 4.97 15.58
C TYR A 47 14.56 4.20 16.24
N PRO A 48 15.47 4.88 16.95
CA PRO A 48 16.44 4.21 17.78
C PRO A 48 15.75 3.45 18.91
N ALA A 49 16.35 2.33 19.30
CA ALA A 49 15.96 1.50 20.43
C ALA A 49 14.52 0.92 20.38
N THR A 50 13.89 0.87 19.20
CA THR A 50 12.62 0.18 18.97
C THR A 50 12.82 -1.12 18.16
N PRO A 51 11.84 -2.05 18.16
CA PRO A 51 11.88 -3.21 17.28
C PRO A 51 11.98 -2.82 15.80
N PHE A 52 12.92 -3.44 15.09
CA PHE A 52 13.11 -3.32 13.65
C PHE A 52 12.67 -4.61 12.96
N LEU A 53 11.90 -4.47 11.88
CA LEU A 53 11.40 -5.57 11.07
C LEU A 53 11.32 -5.15 9.60
N PHE A 54 11.98 -5.90 8.73
CA PHE A 54 11.97 -5.69 7.29
C PHE A 54 12.16 -7.02 6.55
N TYR A 55 11.20 -7.42 5.73
CA TYR A 55 11.40 -8.44 4.70
C TYR A 55 12.05 -7.80 3.48
N ILE A 56 13.05 -8.45 2.88
CA ILE A 56 13.70 -8.00 1.65
C ILE A 56 12.82 -8.38 0.45
N PRO A 57 12.06 -7.45 -0.18
CA PRO A 57 11.16 -7.78 -1.27
C PRO A 57 11.96 -8.29 -2.46
N THR A 58 11.73 -9.54 -2.90
CA THR A 58 12.64 -10.18 -3.87
C THR A 58 11.87 -11.01 -4.89
N SER A 59 11.81 -10.56 -6.13
CA SER A 59 11.37 -11.39 -7.27
C SER A 59 12.40 -12.49 -7.57
N GLY A 60 12.00 -13.55 -8.27
CA GLY A 60 12.87 -14.63 -8.74
C GLY A 60 12.40 -16.03 -8.33
N GLU A 61 12.90 -17.04 -9.05
CA GLU A 61 12.61 -18.45 -8.77
C GLU A 61 12.99 -18.86 -7.34
N ARG A 62 12.09 -19.60 -6.68
CA ARG A 62 12.28 -20.14 -5.33
C ARG A 62 12.88 -21.56 -5.40
N PRO A 63 13.67 -21.99 -4.39
CA PRO A 63 14.03 -21.26 -3.16
C PRO A 63 15.08 -20.17 -3.41
N ILE A 64 14.96 -19.07 -2.66
CA ILE A 64 15.97 -18.01 -2.57
C ILE A 64 16.67 -18.08 -1.22
N LYS A 65 17.97 -17.80 -1.20
CA LYS A 65 18.73 -17.50 0.01
C LYS A 65 19.20 -16.05 0.02
N TRP A 66 19.19 -15.45 1.19
CA TRP A 66 19.63 -14.06 1.38
C TRP A 66 20.91 -13.97 2.21
N HIS A 67 21.71 -12.96 1.90
CA HIS A 67 22.87 -12.56 2.67
C HIS A 67 22.88 -11.04 2.83
N ALA A 68 23.51 -10.56 3.88
CA ALA A 68 23.68 -9.13 4.12
C ALA A 68 25.07 -8.86 4.70
N GLU A 69 25.75 -7.87 4.15
CA GLU A 69 27.03 -7.36 4.64
C GLU A 69 26.81 -6.00 5.29
N ASN A 70 27.57 -5.74 6.37
CA ASN A 70 27.51 -4.49 7.13
C ASN A 70 26.15 -4.17 7.76
N LEU A 71 25.38 -5.19 8.16
CA LEU A 71 24.20 -4.98 9.00
C LEU A 71 24.60 -4.26 10.30
N PRO A 72 23.88 -3.20 10.71
CA PRO A 72 24.18 -2.49 11.94
C PRO A 72 24.01 -3.40 13.15
N LYS A 73 24.80 -3.13 14.19
CA LYS A 73 24.78 -3.89 15.44
C LYS A 73 23.37 -3.95 16.01
N GLY A 74 22.92 -5.16 16.29
CA GLY A 74 21.60 -5.44 16.86
C GLY A 74 20.57 -5.91 15.83
N LEU A 75 20.86 -5.84 14.53
CA LEU A 75 20.07 -6.50 13.49
C LEU A 75 20.67 -7.85 13.10
N LYS A 76 19.80 -8.77 12.71
CA LYS A 76 20.16 -10.08 12.14
C LYS A 76 19.24 -10.36 10.95
N LEU A 77 19.83 -10.91 9.89
CA LEU A 77 19.11 -11.47 8.76
C LEU A 77 18.93 -12.97 9.00
N ASP A 78 17.69 -13.45 8.86
CA ASP A 78 17.41 -14.85 8.60
C ASP A 78 17.56 -15.13 7.10
N LYS A 79 18.53 -15.97 6.77
CA LYS A 79 18.95 -16.24 5.39
C LYS A 79 17.95 -17.08 4.59
N GLU A 80 17.06 -17.81 5.27
CA GLU A 80 16.07 -18.68 4.61
C GLU A 80 14.72 -17.96 4.44
N THR A 81 14.42 -16.97 5.27
CA THR A 81 13.17 -16.21 5.19
C THR A 81 13.31 -14.83 4.55
N GLY A 82 14.54 -14.31 4.44
CA GLY A 82 14.79 -12.97 3.89
C GLY A 82 14.41 -11.83 4.84
N ILE A 83 14.20 -12.11 6.13
CA ILE A 83 13.74 -11.11 7.10
C ILE A 83 14.89 -10.61 7.97
N ILE A 84 15.06 -9.29 8.00
CA ILE A 84 15.93 -8.56 8.93
C ILE A 84 15.11 -8.20 10.17
N LYS A 85 15.55 -8.67 11.34
CA LYS A 85 14.91 -8.37 12.64
C LYS A 85 15.93 -7.94 13.67
N GLY A 86 15.49 -7.16 14.65
CA GLY A 86 16.29 -6.83 15.82
C GLY A 86 16.00 -5.44 16.34
N LYS A 87 17.03 -4.75 16.83
CA LYS A 87 16.94 -3.39 17.35
C LYS A 87 18.30 -2.70 17.24
N VAL A 88 18.33 -1.50 16.65
CA VAL A 88 19.51 -0.63 16.62
C VAL A 88 19.31 0.49 17.63
N ILE A 89 20.30 0.73 18.48
CA ILE A 89 20.22 1.75 19.54
C ILE A 89 20.79 3.09 19.06
N GLU A 90 21.88 3.04 18.30
CA GLU A 90 22.60 4.22 17.85
C GLU A 90 21.90 4.84 16.64
N LYS A 91 21.70 6.16 16.68
CA LYS A 91 21.21 6.90 15.52
C LYS A 91 22.28 6.92 14.42
N GLY A 92 21.87 6.84 13.17
CA GLY A 92 22.79 6.90 12.03
C GLY A 92 22.17 6.40 10.73
N MET A 93 22.84 6.71 9.64
CA MET A 93 22.56 6.13 8.32
C MET A 93 23.51 4.97 8.09
N TYR A 94 22.96 3.76 7.92
CA TYR A 94 23.72 2.54 7.72
C TYR A 94 23.49 2.01 6.32
N LYS A 95 24.58 1.83 5.57
CA LYS A 95 24.58 1.22 4.25
C LYS A 95 24.82 -0.28 4.36
N VAL A 96 23.83 -1.07 3.97
CA VAL A 96 23.86 -2.53 3.98
C VAL A 96 23.90 -3.02 2.54
N MET A 97 24.80 -3.94 2.23
CA MET A 97 24.80 -4.63 0.94
C MET A 97 24.02 -5.93 1.07
N LEU A 98 22.87 -6.01 0.40
CA LEU A 98 22.04 -7.20 0.34
C LEU A 98 22.42 -8.04 -0.87
N LYS A 99 22.37 -9.36 -0.72
CA LYS A 99 22.50 -10.31 -1.83
C LYS A 99 21.39 -11.35 -1.73
N ALA A 100 20.72 -11.62 -2.84
CA ALA A 100 19.77 -12.73 -2.99
C ALA A 100 20.32 -13.70 -4.04
N GLU A 101 20.18 -15.00 -3.81
CA GLU A 101 20.65 -16.05 -4.72
C GLU A 101 19.65 -17.20 -4.87
N ASN A 102 19.51 -17.71 -6.10
CA ASN A 102 18.79 -18.94 -6.43
C ASN A 102 19.60 -19.79 -7.43
N ALA A 103 19.00 -20.85 -7.97
CA ALA A 103 19.64 -21.73 -8.93
C ALA A 103 20.07 -21.05 -10.24
N LEU A 104 19.44 -19.93 -10.60
CA LEU A 104 19.64 -19.22 -11.86
C LEU A 104 20.65 -18.08 -11.76
N GLY A 105 20.93 -17.58 -10.56
CA GLY A 105 21.92 -16.52 -10.35
C GLY A 105 21.75 -15.75 -9.05
N THR A 106 22.26 -14.51 -9.06
CA THR A 106 22.29 -13.65 -7.89
C THR A 106 21.94 -12.21 -8.25
N ASP A 107 21.39 -11.47 -7.30
CA ASP A 107 21.27 -10.02 -7.36
C ASP A 107 21.87 -9.38 -6.12
N ILE A 108 22.42 -8.18 -6.28
CA ILE A 108 23.08 -7.42 -5.21
C ILE A 108 22.52 -6.01 -5.22
N GLN A 109 22.02 -5.57 -4.08
CA GLN A 109 21.38 -4.27 -3.95
C GLN A 109 21.77 -3.60 -2.62
N GLU A 110 21.84 -2.28 -2.65
CA GLU A 110 22.03 -1.47 -1.45
C GLU A 110 20.70 -1.28 -0.70
N LEU A 111 20.75 -1.38 0.62
CA LEU A 111 19.70 -0.93 1.52
C LEU A 111 20.27 0.12 2.48
N LEU A 112 19.70 1.31 2.44
CA LEU A 112 19.95 2.36 3.43
C LEU A 112 18.99 2.21 4.62
N ILE A 113 19.53 2.02 5.81
CA ILE A 113 18.78 1.97 7.07
C ILE A 113 19.07 3.26 7.84
N ASN A 114 18.08 4.14 7.92
CA ASN A 114 18.14 5.35 8.74
C ASN A 114 17.54 5.07 10.13
N ILE A 115 18.40 5.04 11.14
CA ILE A 115 17.97 5.02 12.54
C ILE A 115 17.96 6.45 13.05
N GLY A 116 16.78 7.02 13.23
CA GLY A 116 16.63 8.45 13.47
C GLY A 116 15.22 8.82 13.94
N ASP A 117 14.78 10.03 13.62
CA ASP A 117 13.47 10.53 14.04
C ASP A 117 12.40 10.38 12.94
N GLU A 118 12.75 9.72 11.83
CA GLU A 118 11.93 9.55 10.64
C GLU A 118 11.54 8.09 10.41
N LEU A 119 10.24 7.86 10.21
CA LEU A 119 9.67 6.62 9.64
C LEU A 119 9.22 6.89 8.21
N LEU A 120 8.85 5.85 7.45
CA LEU A 120 8.28 5.98 6.10
C LEU A 120 9.09 6.88 5.16
N LEU A 121 10.38 6.60 5.01
CA LEU A 121 11.23 7.32 4.05
C LEU A 121 10.79 7.12 2.60
N THR A 122 10.01 6.07 2.33
CA THR A 122 9.19 5.89 1.14
C THR A 122 7.71 5.77 1.54
N PRO A 123 6.76 5.98 0.61
CA PRO A 123 5.34 5.85 0.91
C PRO A 123 5.00 4.44 1.43
N PRO A 124 4.07 4.29 2.39
CA PRO A 124 3.71 2.97 2.92
C PRO A 124 2.91 2.18 1.88
N MET A 125 3.28 0.91 1.69
CA MET A 125 2.56 -0.04 0.83
C MET A 125 1.94 -1.15 1.66
N GLY A 126 0.73 -1.57 1.32
CA GLY A 126 0.04 -2.58 2.11
C GLY A 126 -1.42 -2.77 1.71
N TRP A 127 -2.23 -3.12 2.69
CA TRP A 127 -3.64 -3.40 2.55
C TRP A 127 -4.40 -2.86 3.77
N ASN A 128 -5.62 -2.38 3.56
CA ASN A 128 -6.56 -2.00 4.61
C ASN A 128 -7.88 -2.73 4.43
N SER A 129 -8.42 -3.24 5.54
CA SER A 129 -9.65 -4.01 5.57
C SER A 129 -10.96 -3.31 5.18
N TRP A 130 -11.02 -1.98 5.24
CA TRP A 130 -12.28 -1.25 5.20
C TRP A 130 -13.02 -1.44 3.89
N ASN A 131 -12.40 -1.10 2.76
CA ASN A 131 -13.08 -0.93 1.47
C ASN A 131 -13.76 -2.20 0.93
N THR A 132 -13.38 -3.41 1.37
CA THR A 132 -14.09 -4.64 1.00
C THR A 132 -14.93 -5.19 2.15
N PHE A 133 -14.38 -5.22 3.36
CA PHE A 133 -14.95 -6.01 4.45
C PHE A 133 -15.77 -5.17 5.45
N GLY A 134 -15.49 -3.88 5.56
CA GLY A 134 -16.09 -3.00 6.57
C GLY A 134 -16.01 -3.65 7.96
N ARG A 135 -17.15 -3.71 8.66
CA ARG A 135 -17.24 -4.33 9.99
C ARG A 135 -17.05 -5.86 10.04
N HIS A 136 -16.93 -6.55 8.91
CA HIS A 136 -16.89 -8.02 8.83
C HIS A 136 -15.47 -8.60 8.92
N LEU A 137 -14.61 -7.94 9.67
CA LEU A 137 -13.25 -8.38 9.99
C LEU A 137 -13.24 -9.59 10.92
N THR A 138 -12.29 -10.50 10.70
CA THR A 138 -12.00 -11.63 11.60
C THR A 138 -10.50 -11.89 11.64
N GLU A 139 -10.03 -12.48 12.72
CA GLU A 139 -8.64 -12.93 12.86
C GLU A 139 -8.20 -13.77 11.66
N GLU A 140 -8.99 -14.78 11.29
CA GLU A 140 -8.72 -15.66 10.15
C GLU A 140 -8.58 -14.90 8.82
N LEU A 141 -9.43 -13.89 8.60
CA LEU A 141 -9.32 -13.04 7.41
C LEU A 141 -7.95 -12.36 7.33
N LEU A 142 -7.46 -11.83 8.44
CA LEU A 142 -6.15 -11.15 8.49
C LEU A 142 -5.00 -12.12 8.22
N LEU A 143 -5.05 -13.34 8.77
CA LEU A 143 -4.01 -14.35 8.54
C LEU A 143 -4.01 -14.81 7.08
N GLN A 144 -5.19 -15.10 6.52
CA GLN A 144 -5.33 -15.49 5.11
C GLN A 144 -4.90 -14.38 4.15
N THR A 145 -5.18 -13.12 4.48
CA THR A 145 -4.67 -11.96 3.72
C THR A 145 -3.14 -11.93 3.75
N ALA A 146 -2.53 -12.16 4.91
CA ALA A 146 -1.07 -12.24 5.02
C ALA A 146 -0.48 -13.37 4.18
N ASP A 147 -1.05 -14.58 4.26
CA ASP A 147 -0.58 -15.73 3.48
C ASP A 147 -0.77 -15.50 1.97
N ALA A 148 -1.91 -14.95 1.55
CA ALA A 148 -2.14 -14.58 0.15
C ALA A 148 -1.10 -13.57 -0.35
N MET A 149 -0.76 -12.54 0.43
CA MET A 149 0.25 -11.54 0.06
C MET A 149 1.66 -12.13 -0.04
N VAL A 150 1.96 -13.22 0.69
CA VAL A 150 3.19 -14.00 0.52
C VAL A 150 3.18 -14.75 -0.81
N GLU A 151 2.06 -15.39 -1.14
CA GLU A 151 1.94 -16.32 -2.27
C GLU A 151 1.65 -15.63 -3.62
N ASN A 152 1.06 -14.44 -3.61
CA ASN A 152 0.65 -13.73 -4.82
C ASN A 152 1.68 -12.70 -5.33
N GLY A 153 2.82 -12.57 -4.65
CA GLY A 153 3.93 -11.70 -5.05
C GLY A 153 3.86 -10.26 -4.50
N MET A 154 2.77 -9.85 -3.85
CA MET A 154 2.66 -8.50 -3.28
C MET A 154 3.76 -8.24 -2.23
N ARG A 155 4.03 -9.18 -1.32
CA ARG A 155 5.11 -9.01 -0.33
C ARG A 155 6.47 -8.84 -1.03
N ASP A 156 6.68 -9.52 -2.15
CA ASP A 156 7.90 -9.46 -2.95
C ASP A 156 8.07 -8.16 -3.75
N LEU A 157 7.02 -7.34 -3.83
CA LEU A 157 7.07 -5.97 -4.36
C LEU A 157 6.97 -4.89 -3.27
N GLY A 158 7.04 -5.27 -1.99
CA GLY A 158 7.17 -4.32 -0.88
C GLY A 158 5.87 -4.00 -0.14
N TYR A 159 4.74 -4.61 -0.50
CA TYR A 159 3.51 -4.48 0.28
C TYR A 159 3.69 -5.13 1.66
N ALA A 160 3.72 -4.31 2.71
CA ALA A 160 4.17 -4.73 4.03
C ALA A 160 3.15 -4.47 5.16
N TYR A 161 2.31 -3.44 5.05
CA TYR A 161 1.34 -3.11 6.08
C TYR A 161 0.02 -3.87 5.88
N ILE A 162 -0.48 -4.54 6.91
CA ILE A 162 -1.82 -5.14 6.93
C ILE A 162 -2.58 -4.44 8.04
N ASN A 163 -3.52 -3.57 7.64
CA ASN A 163 -4.17 -2.61 8.52
C ASN A 163 -5.60 -3.06 8.86
N ILE A 164 -5.84 -3.26 10.16
CA ILE A 164 -7.17 -3.40 10.74
C ILE A 164 -7.81 -2.01 10.82
N ASP A 165 -9.00 -1.86 10.24
CA ASP A 165 -9.80 -0.64 10.31
C ASP A 165 -10.86 -0.72 11.42
N ASP A 166 -11.91 0.10 11.37
CA ASP A 166 -12.92 0.19 12.44
C ASP A 166 -13.61 -1.14 12.78
N PHE A 167 -14.26 -1.19 13.96
CA PHE A 167 -14.98 -2.34 14.52
C PHE A 167 -14.13 -3.54 14.97
N TRP A 168 -12.84 -3.39 15.24
CA TRP A 168 -12.07 -4.44 15.91
C TRP A 168 -12.33 -4.49 17.43
N GLN A 169 -12.77 -3.36 17.98
CA GLN A 169 -13.11 -3.14 19.38
C GLN A 169 -14.62 -3.18 19.64
N LEU A 170 -15.00 -3.38 20.90
CA LEU A 170 -16.38 -3.29 21.37
C LEU A 170 -16.84 -1.83 21.47
N PRO A 171 -18.18 -1.60 21.56
CA PRO A 171 -18.71 -0.25 21.63
C PRO A 171 -18.26 0.55 22.84
N GLU A 172 -18.15 -0.09 24.00
CA GLU A 172 -17.84 0.58 25.26
C GLU A 172 -16.43 0.26 25.74
N ARG A 173 -15.80 1.27 26.36
CA ARG A 173 -14.56 1.10 27.11
C ARG A 173 -14.79 0.17 28.29
N GLY A 174 -13.82 -0.67 28.61
CA GLY A 174 -13.88 -1.52 29.80
C GLY A 174 -13.93 -0.70 31.08
N ALA A 175 -14.52 -1.27 32.13
CA ALA A 175 -14.54 -0.64 33.46
C ALA A 175 -13.13 -0.45 34.05
N ASP A 176 -12.13 -1.16 33.51
CA ASP A 176 -10.70 -1.04 33.81
C ASP A 176 -10.02 0.12 33.07
N GLY A 177 -10.75 0.86 32.23
CA GLY A 177 -10.23 1.98 31.44
C GLY A 177 -9.59 1.59 30.12
N HIS A 178 -9.51 0.29 29.78
CA HIS A 178 -8.92 -0.20 28.55
C HIS A 178 -9.96 -0.40 27.45
N ILE A 179 -9.55 -0.13 26.20
CA ILE A 179 -10.35 -0.47 25.02
C ILE A 179 -10.51 -1.99 24.92
N GLN A 180 -11.72 -2.48 24.64
CA GLN A 180 -12.02 -3.90 24.68
C GLN A 180 -11.99 -4.50 23.28
N ILE A 181 -11.13 -5.50 23.05
CA ILE A 181 -11.10 -6.26 21.79
C ILE A 181 -12.41 -7.03 21.61
N ASP A 182 -13.02 -6.98 20.43
CA ASP A 182 -14.14 -7.86 20.08
C ASP A 182 -13.63 -9.30 19.88
N LYS A 183 -13.73 -10.10 20.94
CA LYS A 183 -13.28 -11.50 20.95
C LYS A 183 -14.13 -12.43 20.07
N THR A 184 -15.26 -11.98 19.53
CA THR A 184 -15.98 -12.76 18.51
C THR A 184 -15.27 -12.70 17.16
N LYS A 185 -14.49 -11.64 16.91
CA LYS A 185 -13.67 -11.45 15.72
C LYS A 185 -12.22 -11.88 15.93
N PHE A 186 -11.66 -11.53 17.10
CA PHE A 186 -10.28 -11.78 17.49
C PHE A 186 -10.23 -12.62 18.77
N PRO A 187 -10.59 -13.91 18.70
CA PRO A 187 -10.69 -14.77 19.88
C PRO A 187 -9.36 -14.94 20.62
N ARG A 188 -8.21 -14.82 19.92
CA ARG A 188 -6.86 -14.88 20.52
C ARG A 188 -6.25 -13.51 20.77
N GLY A 189 -7.00 -12.43 20.50
CA GLY A 189 -6.57 -11.05 20.66
C GLY A 189 -5.65 -10.55 19.55
N ILE A 190 -5.41 -9.24 19.54
CA ILE A 190 -4.67 -8.56 18.47
C ILE A 190 -3.20 -8.97 18.43
N LYS A 191 -2.57 -9.23 19.58
CA LYS A 191 -1.17 -9.66 19.63
C LYS A 191 -0.92 -10.96 18.85
N TYR A 192 -1.87 -11.90 18.86
CA TYR A 192 -1.75 -13.14 18.09
C TYR A 192 -1.63 -12.85 16.59
N VAL A 193 -2.42 -11.89 16.07
CA VAL A 193 -2.33 -11.44 14.68
C VAL A 193 -1.00 -10.75 14.41
N ALA A 194 -0.58 -9.83 15.29
CA ALA A 194 0.69 -9.13 15.15
C ALA A 194 1.88 -10.10 15.07
N ASP A 195 1.94 -11.08 15.98
CA ASP A 195 3.00 -12.09 16.01
C ASP A 195 3.03 -12.88 14.68
N TYR A 196 1.87 -13.32 14.16
CA TYR A 196 1.78 -14.04 12.87
C TYR A 196 2.25 -13.21 11.67
N LEU A 197 1.87 -11.92 11.64
CA LEU A 197 2.30 -10.97 10.62
C LEU A 197 3.80 -10.72 10.69
N HIS A 198 4.33 -10.50 11.90
CA HIS A 198 5.74 -10.21 12.14
C HIS A 198 6.64 -11.40 11.82
N GLU A 199 6.17 -12.64 12.01
CA GLU A 199 6.84 -13.85 11.55
C GLU A 199 7.13 -13.83 10.04
N ARG A 200 6.22 -13.24 9.26
CA ARG A 200 6.28 -13.15 7.78
C ARG A 200 6.84 -11.83 7.25
N GLY A 201 7.24 -10.91 8.14
CA GLY A 201 7.81 -9.62 7.78
C GLY A 201 6.79 -8.51 7.50
N PHE A 202 5.50 -8.78 7.72
CA PHE A 202 4.46 -7.75 7.64
C PHE A 202 4.45 -6.87 8.89
N LYS A 203 3.77 -5.73 8.78
CA LYS A 203 3.51 -4.76 9.83
C LYS A 203 2.01 -4.73 10.12
N LEU A 204 1.63 -4.63 11.39
CA LEU A 204 0.23 -4.54 11.80
C LEU A 204 -0.20 -3.07 11.94
N GLY A 205 -1.21 -2.66 11.18
CA GLY A 205 -1.95 -1.43 11.46
C GLY A 205 -3.21 -1.68 12.29
N ILE A 206 -3.58 -0.69 13.11
CA ILE A 206 -4.83 -0.64 13.84
C ILE A 206 -5.52 0.72 13.66
N TYR A 207 -6.75 0.85 14.13
CA TYR A 207 -7.58 2.03 13.98
C TYR A 207 -8.14 2.53 15.32
N SER A 208 -8.25 3.85 15.47
CA SER A 208 -9.10 4.48 16.48
C SER A 208 -9.51 5.88 16.03
N ASP A 209 -10.13 6.65 16.91
CA ASP A 209 -10.65 7.99 16.64
C ASP A 209 -10.30 8.95 17.78
N ALA A 210 -10.06 10.22 17.42
CA ALA A 210 -9.86 11.35 18.32
C ALA A 210 -11.16 11.83 19.02
N ALA A 211 -12.08 10.91 19.30
CA ALA A 211 -13.30 11.12 20.08
C ALA A 211 -13.56 9.95 21.02
N ASP A 212 -14.67 10.01 21.75
CA ASP A 212 -15.16 8.91 22.60
C ASP A 212 -15.70 7.73 21.79
N LYS A 213 -16.23 8.01 20.59
CA LYS A 213 -16.69 7.01 19.61
C LYS A 213 -16.04 7.20 18.25
N THR A 214 -15.79 6.10 17.56
CA THR A 214 -15.36 6.06 16.15
C THR A 214 -16.49 6.45 15.20
N CYS A 215 -16.17 6.60 13.91
CA CYS A 215 -17.17 6.78 12.85
C CYS A 215 -18.24 5.68 12.84
N GLY A 216 -17.85 4.42 13.08
CA GLY A 216 -18.74 3.27 13.20
C GLY A 216 -19.50 3.18 14.53
N GLY A 217 -19.24 4.10 15.46
CA GLY A 217 -19.92 4.17 16.76
C GLY A 217 -19.37 3.21 17.82
N VAL A 218 -18.16 2.66 17.64
CA VAL A 218 -17.48 1.87 18.68
C VAL A 218 -16.47 2.70 19.47
N CYS A 219 -15.80 2.14 20.48
CA CYS A 219 -14.96 2.93 21.40
C CYS A 219 -13.78 3.64 20.68
N GLY A 220 -13.66 4.96 20.88
CA GLY A 220 -12.53 5.80 20.47
C GLY A 220 -11.53 6.05 21.62
N SER A 221 -10.51 6.87 21.38
CA SER A 221 -9.36 7.05 22.29
C SER A 221 -9.27 8.41 22.98
N TYR A 222 -10.18 9.35 22.73
CA TYR A 222 -10.06 10.70 23.30
C TYR A 222 -10.06 10.68 24.84
N GLY A 223 -9.02 11.26 25.44
CA GLY A 223 -8.81 11.26 26.89
C GLY A 223 -8.08 10.02 27.45
N TYR A 224 -7.86 9.00 26.64
CA TYR A 224 -7.20 7.73 27.00
C TYR A 224 -5.97 7.43 26.14
N GLU A 225 -5.44 8.43 25.44
CA GLU A 225 -4.42 8.28 24.41
C GLU A 225 -3.18 7.55 24.91
N GLU A 226 -2.70 7.86 26.12
CA GLU A 226 -1.54 7.18 26.70
C GLU A 226 -1.81 5.72 27.11
N ILE A 227 -3.04 5.39 27.51
CA ILE A 227 -3.43 4.00 27.83
C ILE A 227 -3.49 3.20 26.54
N ASP A 228 -4.23 3.70 25.57
CA ASP A 228 -4.47 2.99 24.32
C ASP A 228 -3.17 2.84 23.51
N ALA A 229 -2.31 3.86 23.46
CA ALA A 229 -1.00 3.75 22.82
C ALA A 229 -0.10 2.67 23.45
N ARG A 230 -0.13 2.52 24.79
CA ARG A 230 0.62 1.45 25.47
C ARG A 230 0.04 0.07 25.15
N ASP A 231 -1.29 -0.05 25.08
CA ASP A 231 -1.93 -1.29 24.68
C ASP A 231 -1.55 -1.69 23.25
N PHE A 232 -1.65 -0.75 22.31
CA PHE A 232 -1.23 -0.95 20.92
C PHE A 232 0.23 -1.41 20.84
N ALA A 233 1.13 -0.75 21.58
CA ALA A 233 2.52 -1.14 21.62
C ALA A 233 2.71 -2.55 22.20
N SER A 234 2.00 -2.89 23.29
CA SER A 234 2.06 -4.21 23.91
C SER A 234 1.56 -5.34 23.01
N TRP A 235 0.63 -5.03 22.09
CA TRP A 235 0.12 -5.98 21.10
C TRP A 235 1.02 -6.07 19.85
N GLY A 236 2.04 -5.24 19.73
CA GLY A 236 2.93 -5.25 18.56
C GLY A 236 2.41 -4.45 17.37
N VAL A 237 1.53 -3.46 17.58
CA VAL A 237 1.07 -2.56 16.52
C VAL A 237 2.25 -1.75 15.95
N ASP A 238 2.22 -1.52 14.64
CA ASP A 238 3.24 -0.78 13.88
C ASP A 238 2.67 0.47 13.19
N LEU A 239 1.35 0.60 13.12
CA LEU A 239 0.66 1.75 12.53
C LEU A 239 -0.66 2.02 13.26
N LEU A 240 -0.96 3.29 13.54
CA LEU A 240 -2.29 3.75 13.95
C LEU A 240 -2.87 4.67 12.88
N LYS A 241 -4.02 4.29 12.31
CA LYS A 241 -4.94 5.22 11.64
C LYS A 241 -5.80 5.87 12.73
N TYR A 242 -5.78 7.20 12.79
CA TYR A 242 -6.48 7.96 13.82
C TYR A 242 -7.46 8.92 13.18
N ASP A 243 -8.73 8.60 13.31
CA ASP A 243 -9.86 9.29 12.68
C ASP A 243 -10.33 10.49 13.52
N TYR A 244 -11.34 11.20 13.01
CA TYR A 244 -11.82 12.44 13.61
C TYR A 244 -13.36 12.57 13.65
N CYS A 245 -14.09 11.45 13.61
CA CYS A 245 -15.54 11.48 13.77
C CYS A 245 -15.93 11.91 15.19
N ASN A 246 -17.10 12.53 15.34
CA ASN A 246 -17.64 12.96 16.64
C ASN A 246 -16.77 13.99 17.40
N ALA A 247 -15.64 14.43 16.85
CA ALA A 247 -14.79 15.47 17.40
C ALA A 247 -15.21 16.88 16.90
N PRO A 248 -14.94 17.95 17.67
CA PRO A 248 -15.26 19.31 17.25
C PRO A 248 -14.49 19.74 15.99
N ALA A 249 -15.16 20.45 15.08
CA ALA A 249 -14.58 20.86 13.80
C ALA A 249 -13.44 21.89 13.89
N GLY A 250 -13.23 22.51 15.06
CA GLY A 250 -12.22 23.55 15.28
C GLY A 250 -10.80 23.06 14.98
N ARG A 251 -10.05 23.82 14.18
CA ARG A 251 -8.69 23.44 13.74
C ARG A 251 -7.69 23.31 14.89
N VAL A 252 -7.73 24.22 15.86
CA VAL A 252 -6.82 24.19 17.01
C VAL A 252 -7.07 22.94 17.86
N GLU A 253 -8.33 22.66 18.19
CA GLU A 253 -8.74 21.44 18.89
C GLU A 253 -8.25 20.18 18.15
N ALA A 254 -8.42 20.12 16.82
CA ALA A 254 -7.94 18.98 16.04
C ALA A 254 -6.44 18.78 16.18
N MET A 255 -5.66 19.86 16.01
CA MET A 255 -4.21 19.82 16.16
C MET A 255 -3.80 19.34 17.55
N GLU A 256 -4.44 19.81 18.61
CA GLU A 256 -4.16 19.41 20.00
C GLU A 256 -4.48 17.93 20.24
N ARG A 257 -5.61 17.42 19.74
CA ARG A 257 -5.98 16.00 19.86
C ARG A 257 -5.01 15.09 19.11
N TYR A 258 -4.64 15.47 17.88
CA TYR A 258 -3.65 14.72 17.11
C TYR A 258 -2.26 14.77 17.78
N GLU A 259 -1.86 15.92 18.31
CA GLU A 259 -0.59 16.04 19.03
C GLU A 259 -0.57 15.16 20.29
N LYS A 260 -1.70 15.07 21.01
CA LYS A 260 -1.80 14.23 22.21
C LYS A 260 -1.56 12.76 21.88
N MET A 261 -2.25 12.21 20.86
CA MET A 261 -2.02 10.84 20.41
C MET A 261 -0.61 10.66 19.81
N GLY A 262 -0.14 11.60 18.98
CA GLY A 262 1.22 11.53 18.41
C GLY A 262 2.32 11.45 19.47
N ARG A 263 2.17 12.19 20.57
CA ARG A 263 3.08 12.14 21.72
C ARG A 263 2.94 10.83 22.49
N ALA A 264 1.72 10.34 22.70
CA ALA A 264 1.47 9.06 23.35
C ALA A 264 2.12 7.89 22.60
N LEU A 265 1.99 7.84 21.27
CA LEU A 265 2.65 6.85 20.41
C LEU A 265 4.18 6.92 20.53
N ARG A 266 4.76 8.12 20.48
CA ARG A 266 6.22 8.32 20.64
C ARG A 266 6.75 7.98 22.03
N ALA A 267 5.90 7.99 23.05
CA ALA A 267 6.27 7.59 24.41
C ALA A 267 6.30 6.06 24.60
N THR A 268 5.86 5.29 23.60
CA THR A 268 5.94 3.83 23.62
C THR A 268 7.36 3.33 23.26
N ASP A 269 7.57 2.02 23.37
CA ASP A 269 8.82 1.35 23.01
C ASP A 269 8.85 0.89 21.53
N ARG A 270 7.94 1.40 20.68
CA ARG A 270 7.79 1.00 19.28
C ARG A 270 7.85 2.18 18.31
N SER A 271 8.27 1.86 17.08
CA SER A 271 8.13 2.77 15.94
C SER A 271 6.76 2.63 15.31
N ILE A 272 5.77 3.32 15.88
CA ILE A 272 4.39 3.31 15.39
C ILE A 272 4.20 4.44 14.38
N VAL A 273 3.86 4.08 13.15
CA VAL A 273 3.42 5.02 12.12
C VAL A 273 2.12 5.67 12.55
N PHE A 274 2.00 6.97 12.34
CA PHE A 274 0.81 7.75 12.70
C PHE A 274 0.15 8.31 11.43
N SER A 275 -0.98 7.71 11.04
CA SER A 275 -1.82 8.12 9.92
C SER A 275 -2.96 9.00 10.42
N ILE A 276 -2.98 10.26 9.99
CA ILE A 276 -3.95 11.28 10.40
C ILE A 276 -5.15 11.27 9.45
N CYS A 277 -6.35 11.05 9.96
CA CYS A 277 -7.57 10.91 9.16
C CYS A 277 -8.64 11.93 9.60
N GLU A 278 -8.49 13.17 9.14
CA GLU A 278 -9.48 14.25 9.35
C GLU A 278 -10.05 14.80 8.04
N TRP A 279 -9.90 14.01 6.96
CA TRP A 279 -10.50 14.23 5.64
C TRP A 279 -10.04 15.50 4.89
N GLY A 280 -8.89 16.06 5.25
CA GLY A 280 -8.33 17.25 4.63
C GLY A 280 -8.96 18.58 5.07
N GLN A 281 -10.00 18.55 5.91
CA GLN A 281 -10.87 19.70 6.14
C GLN A 281 -10.17 20.85 6.88
N ARG A 282 -9.13 20.57 7.68
CA ARG A 282 -8.34 21.61 8.38
C ARG A 282 -6.93 21.74 7.83
N GLU A 283 -6.73 21.40 6.56
CA GLU A 283 -5.46 21.49 5.84
C GLU A 283 -4.31 20.76 6.58
N PRO A 284 -4.43 19.44 6.81
CA PRO A 284 -3.47 18.67 7.59
C PRO A 284 -2.06 18.70 6.99
N TRP A 285 -1.92 18.89 5.68
CA TRP A 285 -0.63 19.10 5.01
C TRP A 285 0.22 20.24 5.61
N LYS A 286 -0.38 21.21 6.30
CA LYS A 286 0.33 22.33 6.96
C LYS A 286 0.78 22.03 8.40
N TRP A 287 0.27 20.99 9.05
CA TRP A 287 0.48 20.76 10.50
C TRP A 287 0.63 19.30 10.92
N ALA A 288 0.15 18.32 10.16
CA ALA A 288 0.18 16.90 10.49
C ALA A 288 1.58 16.41 10.86
N LYS A 289 2.60 16.75 10.07
CA LYS A 289 4.00 16.42 10.35
C LYS A 289 4.50 17.04 11.67
N LYS A 290 4.05 18.26 12.02
CA LYS A 290 4.45 18.96 13.25
C LYS A 290 3.94 18.28 14.51
N VAL A 291 2.77 17.63 14.42
CA VAL A 291 2.17 16.87 15.52
C VAL A 291 2.54 15.38 15.49
N GLY A 292 3.51 15.00 14.65
CA GLY A 292 4.07 13.64 14.60
C GLY A 292 3.43 12.70 13.58
N GLY A 293 2.52 13.18 12.72
CA GLY A 293 1.95 12.43 11.61
C GLY A 293 2.98 12.09 10.53
N HIS A 294 2.81 10.91 9.91
CA HIS A 294 3.69 10.41 8.84
C HIS A 294 2.97 10.34 7.49
N LEU A 295 1.64 10.29 7.53
CA LEU A 295 0.75 10.46 6.39
C LEU A 295 -0.54 11.12 6.88
N TRP A 296 -1.21 11.85 6.00
CA TRP A 296 -2.45 12.56 6.35
C TRP A 296 -3.45 12.58 5.20
N ARG A 297 -4.69 12.21 5.49
CA ARG A 297 -5.79 12.22 4.53
C ARG A 297 -6.02 13.64 4.01
N VAL A 298 -6.07 13.80 2.69
CA VAL A 298 -6.29 15.11 2.04
C VAL A 298 -7.73 15.34 1.59
N SER A 299 -8.56 14.30 1.59
CA SER A 299 -9.95 14.34 1.10
C SER A 299 -10.89 13.57 2.00
N GLY A 300 -12.20 13.73 1.78
CA GLY A 300 -13.21 12.74 2.20
C GLY A 300 -12.94 11.36 1.57
N ASP A 301 -13.66 10.35 2.05
CA ASP A 301 -13.40 8.95 1.71
C ASP A 301 -13.56 8.68 0.20
N ILE A 302 -12.68 7.86 -0.35
CA ILE A 302 -12.76 7.40 -1.73
C ILE A 302 -13.89 6.37 -1.88
N GLY A 303 -14.57 6.41 -3.02
CA GLY A 303 -15.45 5.34 -3.47
C GLY A 303 -14.86 4.60 -4.67
N ASP A 304 -15.43 3.44 -4.98
CA ASP A 304 -15.10 2.70 -6.18
C ASP A 304 -15.89 3.26 -7.39
N LEU A 305 -15.49 4.47 -7.81
CA LEU A 305 -16.03 5.17 -8.98
C LEU A 305 -14.99 6.15 -9.56
N TRP A 306 -15.08 6.40 -10.86
CA TRP A 306 -14.13 7.25 -11.58
C TRP A 306 -14.27 8.73 -11.21
N ASN A 307 -15.49 9.25 -11.21
CA ASN A 307 -15.77 10.65 -10.94
C ASN A 307 -17.17 10.80 -10.35
N ARG A 308 -17.32 11.62 -9.31
CA ARG A 308 -18.61 12.00 -8.73
C ARG A 308 -18.95 13.43 -9.10
N SER A 309 -20.23 13.69 -9.41
CA SER A 309 -20.71 15.04 -9.66
C SER A 309 -20.51 15.93 -8.42
N THR A 310 -20.02 17.15 -8.63
CA THR A 310 -19.81 18.15 -7.56
C THR A 310 -21.11 18.71 -6.98
N ASP A 311 -22.24 18.47 -7.64
CA ASP A 311 -23.55 18.92 -7.18
C ASP A 311 -24.10 18.05 -6.03
N GLU A 312 -23.55 16.84 -5.86
CA GLU A 312 -23.88 15.96 -4.76
C GLU A 312 -23.12 16.38 -3.50
N LYS A 313 -23.87 16.89 -2.50
CA LYS A 313 -23.31 17.23 -1.20
C LYS A 313 -23.18 15.98 -0.33
N GLY A 314 -21.96 15.68 0.13
CA GLY A 314 -21.66 14.56 1.02
C GLY A 314 -21.33 13.27 0.28
N GLY A 315 -20.95 12.23 1.05
CA GLY A 315 -20.64 10.90 0.53
C GLY A 315 -19.20 10.71 0.00
N LEU A 316 -18.97 9.52 -0.57
CA LEU A 316 -17.70 9.08 -1.17
C LEU A 316 -17.24 9.98 -2.33
N ARG A 317 -15.94 10.04 -2.58
CA ARG A 317 -15.28 10.80 -3.65
C ARG A 317 -14.83 9.86 -4.77
N GLY A 318 -15.00 10.26 -6.03
CA GLY A 318 -14.41 9.53 -7.14
C GLY A 318 -12.91 9.79 -7.28
N ILE A 319 -12.24 8.92 -8.03
CA ILE A 319 -10.79 8.99 -8.30
C ILE A 319 -10.39 10.38 -8.82
N LEU A 320 -11.06 10.89 -9.86
CA LEU A 320 -10.75 12.20 -10.44
C LEU A 320 -10.96 13.35 -9.44
N ASN A 321 -11.97 13.27 -8.57
CA ASN A 321 -12.22 14.32 -7.57
C ASN A 321 -11.04 14.44 -6.58
N ILE A 322 -10.44 13.31 -6.20
CA ILE A 322 -9.31 13.27 -5.27
C ILE A 322 -8.04 13.79 -5.95
N LEU A 323 -7.83 13.48 -7.24
CA LEU A 323 -6.70 14.04 -8.01
C LEU A 323 -6.72 15.57 -8.00
N GLU A 324 -7.90 16.19 -8.16
CA GLU A 324 -8.04 17.65 -8.12
C GLU A 324 -7.63 18.24 -6.76
N ILE A 325 -7.91 17.53 -5.67
CA ILE A 325 -7.57 17.95 -4.31
C ILE A 325 -6.07 17.78 -4.04
N ASN A 326 -5.48 16.68 -4.51
CA ASN A 326 -4.09 16.34 -4.18
C ASN A 326 -3.08 17.04 -5.10
N ALA A 327 -3.46 17.39 -6.33
CA ALA A 327 -2.59 18.04 -7.31
C ALA A 327 -1.81 19.27 -6.78
N PRO A 328 -2.43 20.25 -6.09
CA PRO A 328 -1.72 21.43 -5.59
C PRO A 328 -0.91 21.19 -4.30
N LEU A 329 -0.83 19.94 -3.78
CA LEU A 329 -0.27 19.65 -2.47
C LEU A 329 1.15 19.04 -2.52
N SER A 330 1.76 18.95 -3.70
CA SER A 330 3.07 18.30 -3.90
C SER A 330 4.18 18.86 -3.00
N GLU A 331 4.17 20.17 -2.71
CA GLU A 331 5.16 20.84 -1.86
C GLU A 331 5.19 20.37 -0.39
N TYR A 332 4.11 19.72 0.07
CA TYR A 332 3.98 19.27 1.46
C TYR A 332 4.51 17.85 1.68
N ALA A 333 4.55 17.03 0.63
CA ALA A 333 5.01 15.65 0.68
C ALA A 333 6.54 15.57 0.57
N ARG A 334 7.15 14.71 1.39
CA ARG A 334 8.58 14.39 1.37
C ARG A 334 8.82 13.08 2.13
N PRO A 335 10.01 12.46 2.07
CA PRO A 335 10.37 11.33 2.93
C PRO A 335 9.95 11.56 4.39
N GLY A 336 9.16 10.63 4.92
CA GLY A 336 8.58 10.65 6.26
C GLY A 336 7.29 11.46 6.46
N GLY A 337 6.74 12.09 5.42
CA GLY A 337 5.48 12.82 5.50
C GLY A 337 4.76 12.86 4.15
N TRP A 338 3.65 12.12 4.03
CA TRP A 338 2.97 11.91 2.75
C TRP A 338 1.53 12.44 2.75
N ASN A 339 1.13 13.05 1.65
CA ASN A 339 -0.30 13.25 1.39
C ASN A 339 -0.96 11.89 1.15
N ASP A 340 -2.08 11.63 1.81
CA ASP A 340 -2.85 10.39 1.67
C ASP A 340 -4.14 10.67 0.89
N PRO A 341 -4.19 10.36 -0.42
CA PRO A 341 -5.40 10.41 -1.24
C PRO A 341 -6.33 9.22 -1.03
N ASP A 342 -6.23 8.55 0.12
CA ASP A 342 -7.03 7.40 0.54
C ASP A 342 -6.67 6.10 -0.20
N MET A 343 -7.28 5.01 0.28
CA MET A 343 -7.02 3.63 -0.13
C MET A 343 -7.21 3.38 -1.64
N LEU A 344 -6.46 2.42 -2.19
CA LEU A 344 -6.67 1.93 -3.55
C LEU A 344 -8.00 1.16 -3.65
N VAL A 345 -8.75 1.40 -4.72
CA VAL A 345 -10.01 0.69 -5.04
C VAL A 345 -9.86 -0.30 -6.19
N VAL A 346 -8.61 -0.51 -6.65
CA VAL A 346 -8.24 -1.40 -7.74
C VAL A 346 -8.81 -2.80 -7.52
N GLY A 347 -9.62 -3.27 -8.47
CA GLY A 347 -10.17 -4.62 -8.46
C GLY A 347 -11.34 -4.86 -7.50
N ILE A 348 -11.89 -3.82 -6.85
CA ILE A 348 -13.13 -3.95 -6.06
C ILE A 348 -14.32 -4.27 -6.98
N GLY A 349 -14.47 -3.51 -8.08
CA GLY A 349 -15.49 -3.78 -9.10
C GLY A 349 -16.91 -3.71 -8.57
N GLY A 350 -17.20 -2.74 -7.69
CA GLY A 350 -18.48 -2.54 -7.02
C GLY A 350 -18.80 -3.57 -5.92
N LYS A 351 -17.95 -4.59 -5.72
CA LYS A 351 -18.20 -5.69 -4.77
C LYS A 351 -17.66 -5.38 -3.38
N SER A 352 -18.36 -4.52 -2.66
CA SER A 352 -17.95 -4.08 -1.32
C SER A 352 -19.09 -4.12 -0.31
N LYS A 353 -18.75 -4.47 0.95
CA LYS A 353 -19.68 -4.37 2.09
C LYS A 353 -19.66 -3.01 2.79
N SER A 354 -18.72 -2.13 2.46
CA SER A 354 -18.50 -0.85 3.15
C SER A 354 -18.73 0.37 2.25
N ILE A 355 -18.43 0.28 0.96
CA ILE A 355 -18.55 1.40 0.01
C ILE A 355 -19.42 1.05 -1.20
N GLY A 356 -19.79 -0.22 -1.36
CA GLY A 356 -20.53 -0.72 -2.54
C GLY A 356 -21.94 -0.14 -2.71
N TYR A 357 -22.52 0.45 -1.65
CA TYR A 357 -23.84 1.08 -1.73
C TYR A 357 -23.81 2.47 -2.42
N GLU A 358 -22.63 3.07 -2.56
CA GLU A 358 -22.39 4.37 -3.21
C GLU A 358 -21.36 4.28 -4.36
N SER A 359 -21.06 3.05 -4.83
CA SER A 359 -20.00 2.81 -5.82
C SER A 359 -20.49 1.94 -6.97
N GLU A 360 -20.19 2.37 -8.21
CA GLU A 360 -20.58 1.66 -9.45
C GLU A 360 -19.54 0.63 -9.92
N GLY A 361 -18.28 0.79 -9.50
CA GLY A 361 -17.13 0.08 -10.04
C GLY A 361 -16.49 0.79 -11.23
N CYS A 362 -15.16 0.70 -11.35
CA CYS A 362 -14.42 1.28 -12.47
C CYS A 362 -14.07 0.24 -13.55
N THR A 363 -13.67 0.72 -14.74
CA THR A 363 -13.03 -0.14 -15.76
C THR A 363 -11.60 -0.50 -15.36
N ASN A 364 -11.00 -1.50 -16.01
CA ASN A 364 -9.59 -1.85 -15.75
C ASN A 364 -8.63 -0.73 -16.16
N GLU A 365 -8.92 -0.02 -17.25
CA GLU A 365 -8.15 1.16 -17.67
C GLU A 365 -8.19 2.26 -16.60
N GLN A 366 -9.36 2.52 -16.01
CA GLN A 366 -9.51 3.47 -14.92
C GLN A 366 -8.78 3.01 -13.65
N TYR A 367 -8.82 1.71 -13.32
CA TYR A 367 -8.03 1.18 -12.19
C TYR A 367 -6.52 1.25 -12.44
N GLN A 368 -6.06 1.03 -13.68
CA GLN A 368 -4.65 1.19 -14.05
C GLN A 368 -4.22 2.65 -13.90
N SER A 369 -5.05 3.59 -14.35
CA SER A 369 -4.82 5.03 -14.20
C SER A 369 -4.81 5.48 -12.74
N HIS A 370 -5.74 4.96 -11.94
CA HIS A 370 -5.78 5.14 -10.48
C HIS A 370 -4.45 4.71 -9.86
N PHE A 371 -4.04 3.45 -10.07
CA PHE A 371 -2.80 2.94 -9.50
C PHE A 371 -1.56 3.72 -9.96
N ALA A 372 -1.49 4.03 -11.26
CA ALA A 372 -0.39 4.78 -11.83
C ALA A 372 -0.26 6.19 -11.22
N LEU A 373 -1.37 6.89 -11.00
CA LEU A 373 -1.33 8.24 -10.42
C LEU A 373 -1.05 8.22 -8.92
N TRP A 374 -1.51 7.20 -8.18
CA TRP A 374 -1.09 7.03 -6.78
C TRP A 374 0.42 6.75 -6.70
N CYS A 375 0.97 6.03 -7.68
CA CYS A 375 2.41 5.85 -7.77
C CYS A 375 3.15 7.17 -8.07
N MET A 376 2.69 7.93 -9.07
CA MET A 376 3.26 9.24 -9.44
C MET A 376 3.19 10.24 -8.28
N MET A 377 2.09 10.28 -7.54
CA MET A 377 1.89 11.21 -6.44
C MET A 377 2.66 10.84 -5.15
N ALA A 378 3.47 9.78 -5.17
CA ALA A 378 4.13 9.24 -3.96
C ALA A 378 3.11 8.98 -2.83
N SER A 379 1.92 8.49 -3.19
CA SER A 379 0.84 8.19 -2.26
C SER A 379 1.11 6.89 -1.50
N PRO A 380 0.53 6.71 -0.30
CA PRO A 380 0.30 5.39 0.27
C PRO A 380 -0.36 4.45 -0.76
N LEU A 381 0.17 3.23 -0.91
CA LEU A 381 -0.40 2.18 -1.76
C LEU A 381 -1.09 1.13 -0.89
N LEU A 382 -2.19 1.54 -0.24
CA LEU A 382 -2.97 0.68 0.63
C LEU A 382 -4.14 0.05 -0.15
N CYS A 383 -4.00 -1.20 -0.57
CA CYS A 383 -5.02 -1.97 -1.27
C CYS A 383 -6.30 -2.10 -0.43
N GLY A 384 -7.45 -1.82 -1.03
CA GLY A 384 -8.77 -1.96 -0.41
C GLY A 384 -9.59 -3.17 -0.88
N ASN A 385 -9.10 -3.93 -1.86
CA ASN A 385 -9.75 -5.12 -2.42
C ASN A 385 -9.49 -6.40 -1.59
N ASP A 386 -10.14 -7.51 -1.94
CA ASP A 386 -9.81 -8.83 -1.38
C ASP A 386 -8.57 -9.42 -2.07
N VAL A 387 -7.40 -9.23 -1.49
CA VAL A 387 -6.12 -9.70 -2.06
C VAL A 387 -5.96 -11.22 -2.05
N ARG A 388 -6.84 -11.95 -1.34
CA ARG A 388 -6.86 -13.42 -1.33
C ARG A 388 -7.34 -13.99 -2.66
N GLN A 389 -8.13 -13.23 -3.41
CA GLN A 389 -8.68 -13.64 -4.70
C GLN A 389 -8.69 -12.47 -5.67
N MET A 390 -7.59 -12.31 -6.40
CA MET A 390 -7.47 -11.33 -7.48
C MET A 390 -7.48 -12.03 -8.84
N ASN A 391 -8.15 -11.41 -9.81
CA ASN A 391 -8.03 -11.83 -11.21
C ASN A 391 -6.72 -11.29 -11.81
N ASP A 392 -6.34 -11.82 -12.97
CA ASP A 392 -5.05 -11.49 -13.61
C ASP A 392 -4.93 -10.01 -13.97
N SER A 393 -6.03 -9.35 -14.33
CA SER A 393 -6.02 -7.92 -14.64
C SER A 393 -5.74 -7.06 -13.41
N THR A 394 -6.28 -7.43 -12.25
CA THR A 394 -5.99 -6.77 -10.97
C THR A 394 -4.53 -7.01 -10.56
N LEU A 395 -4.04 -8.24 -10.70
CA LEU A 395 -2.64 -8.58 -10.44
C LEU A 395 -1.71 -7.78 -11.36
N GLN A 396 -1.99 -7.69 -12.65
CA GLN A 396 -1.19 -6.94 -13.62
C GLN A 396 -0.99 -5.47 -13.20
N ILE A 397 -2.02 -4.85 -12.63
CA ILE A 397 -1.96 -3.48 -12.14
C ILE A 397 -1.15 -3.40 -10.84
N LEU A 398 -1.57 -4.14 -9.81
CA LEU A 398 -0.98 -4.05 -8.47
C LEU A 398 0.43 -4.63 -8.37
N LEU A 399 0.84 -5.41 -9.37
CA LEU A 399 2.17 -6.01 -9.44
C LEU A 399 3.07 -5.37 -10.51
N ASN A 400 2.67 -4.22 -11.06
CA ASN A 400 3.54 -3.46 -11.95
C ASN A 400 4.72 -2.90 -11.15
N LYS A 401 5.86 -3.60 -11.26
CA LYS A 401 7.10 -3.30 -10.54
C LYS A 401 7.66 -1.91 -10.85
N ASP A 402 7.51 -1.43 -12.08
CA ASP A 402 8.10 -0.17 -12.50
C ASP A 402 7.28 1.04 -11.97
N LEU A 403 5.95 0.94 -11.94
CA LEU A 403 5.10 1.91 -11.23
C LEU A 403 5.42 1.96 -9.74
N ILE A 404 5.59 0.79 -9.11
CA ILE A 404 5.99 0.70 -7.70
C ILE A 404 7.36 1.33 -7.47
N ALA A 405 8.32 1.13 -8.37
CA ALA A 405 9.63 1.76 -8.28
C ALA A 405 9.56 3.29 -8.37
N ILE A 406 8.67 3.84 -9.21
CA ILE A 406 8.39 5.28 -9.27
C ILE A 406 7.84 5.79 -7.93
N ASN A 407 6.89 5.07 -7.32
CA ASN A 407 6.32 5.40 -6.02
C ASN A 407 7.37 5.39 -4.90
N GLN A 408 8.22 4.37 -4.90
CA GLN A 408 9.23 4.11 -3.87
C GLN A 408 10.57 4.82 -4.14
N ASP A 409 10.64 5.69 -5.15
CA ASP A 409 11.86 6.46 -5.44
C ASP A 409 12.31 7.28 -4.21
N PRO A 410 13.60 7.19 -3.80
CA PRO A 410 14.07 7.74 -2.54
C PRO A 410 14.09 9.27 -2.47
N LEU A 411 13.91 10.01 -3.59
CA LEU A 411 13.69 11.45 -3.49
C LEU A 411 12.37 11.78 -2.80
N GLY A 412 11.37 10.88 -2.90
CA GLY A 412 10.08 11.06 -2.26
C GLY A 412 9.31 12.30 -2.73
N ILE A 413 9.55 12.74 -3.96
CA ILE A 413 8.83 13.88 -4.55
C ILE A 413 7.46 13.39 -5.05
N GLN A 414 6.39 13.99 -4.57
CA GLN A 414 5.06 13.85 -5.17
C GLN A 414 5.04 14.53 -6.55
N ALA A 415 4.53 13.84 -7.58
CA ALA A 415 4.43 14.43 -8.91
C ALA A 415 3.66 15.75 -8.91
N GLU A 416 4.15 16.69 -9.71
CA GLU A 416 3.43 17.91 -10.06
C GLU A 416 2.49 17.63 -11.23
N ARG A 417 1.25 18.12 -11.16
CA ARG A 417 0.38 18.19 -12.34
C ARG A 417 0.75 19.43 -13.16
N ALA A 418 1.78 19.30 -14.00
CA ALA A 418 2.32 20.38 -14.81
C ALA A 418 1.28 20.96 -15.78
N ILE A 419 0.41 20.12 -16.34
CA ILE A 419 -0.67 20.54 -17.24
C ILE A 419 -1.98 19.90 -16.78
N ARG A 420 -3.00 20.73 -16.61
CA ARG A 420 -4.42 20.34 -16.52
C ARG A 420 -5.16 20.95 -17.70
N ALA A 421 -5.21 20.24 -18.82
CA ALA A 421 -5.99 20.66 -19.98
C ALA A 421 -7.48 20.32 -19.78
N ASP A 422 -8.32 20.71 -20.73
CA ASP A 422 -9.77 20.44 -20.65
C ASP A 422 -10.06 18.93 -20.50
N HIS A 423 -9.34 18.10 -21.27
CA HIS A 423 -9.62 16.66 -21.39
C HIS A 423 -8.55 15.75 -20.79
N TYR A 424 -7.32 16.23 -20.59
CA TYR A 424 -6.19 15.41 -20.16
C TYR A 424 -5.30 16.14 -19.15
N ASP A 425 -4.51 15.36 -18.43
CA ASP A 425 -3.44 15.87 -17.58
C ASP A 425 -2.06 15.39 -18.05
N VAL A 426 -1.03 16.19 -17.78
CA VAL A 426 0.38 15.75 -17.81
C VAL A 426 0.97 15.96 -16.42
N TRP A 427 1.39 14.87 -15.81
CA TRP A 427 2.05 14.84 -14.50
C TRP A 427 3.54 14.54 -14.66
N VAL A 428 4.38 15.15 -13.82
CA VAL A 428 5.83 14.97 -13.85
C VAL A 428 6.37 14.69 -12.44
N LYS A 429 7.21 13.65 -12.33
CA LYS A 429 7.92 13.28 -11.11
C LYS A 429 9.41 13.17 -11.40
N PRO A 430 10.26 14.06 -10.86
CA PRO A 430 11.71 13.85 -10.88
C PRO A 430 12.09 12.58 -10.10
N LEU A 431 13.02 11.80 -10.64
CA LEU A 431 13.53 10.56 -10.03
C LEU A 431 14.99 10.71 -9.58
N SER A 432 15.41 9.86 -8.65
CA SER A 432 16.72 9.92 -7.98
C SER A 432 17.94 9.77 -8.90
N ASP A 433 17.78 9.14 -10.07
CA ASP A 433 18.84 8.98 -11.06
C ASP A 433 18.96 10.16 -12.05
N GLY A 434 18.13 11.19 -11.87
CA GLY A 434 18.06 12.39 -12.70
C GLY A 434 17.05 12.32 -13.86
N SER A 435 16.42 11.16 -14.10
CA SER A 435 15.33 11.05 -15.07
C SER A 435 14.03 11.67 -14.55
N LYS A 436 13.01 11.76 -15.42
CA LYS A 436 11.66 12.21 -15.07
C LYS A 436 10.65 11.16 -15.46
N ALA A 437 9.79 10.75 -14.53
CA ALA A 437 8.56 10.04 -14.88
C ALA A 437 7.52 11.05 -15.38
N ILE A 438 6.85 10.74 -16.48
CA ILE A 438 5.79 11.52 -17.10
C ILE A 438 4.54 10.65 -17.20
N ALA A 439 3.41 11.12 -16.68
CA ALA A 439 2.13 10.44 -16.83
C ALA A 439 1.16 11.31 -17.65
N CYS A 440 0.64 10.76 -18.74
CA CYS A 440 -0.38 11.38 -19.57
C CYS A 440 -1.72 10.69 -19.30
N LEU A 441 -2.65 11.40 -18.67
CA LEU A 441 -3.96 10.89 -18.26
C LEU A 441 -5.06 11.42 -19.16
N ASN A 442 -5.90 10.54 -19.70
CA ASN A 442 -7.21 10.93 -20.26
C ASN A 442 -8.28 10.95 -19.17
N ARG A 443 -8.91 12.10 -18.95
CA ARG A 443 -9.95 12.26 -17.91
C ARG A 443 -11.36 11.98 -18.42
N ILE A 444 -11.57 12.01 -19.73
CA ILE A 444 -12.91 11.95 -20.35
C ILE A 444 -13.21 10.55 -20.91
N SER A 445 -14.46 10.36 -21.35
CA SER A 445 -14.98 9.09 -21.88
C SER A 445 -14.76 8.89 -23.38
N GLY A 446 -14.14 9.86 -24.07
CA GLY A 446 -13.72 9.75 -25.47
C GLY A 446 -12.18 9.64 -25.59
N PRO A 447 -11.65 9.19 -26.74
CA PRO A 447 -10.21 9.18 -26.96
C PRO A 447 -9.63 10.61 -27.01
N VAL A 448 -8.38 10.77 -26.58
CA VAL A 448 -7.65 12.05 -26.64
C VAL A 448 -6.24 11.86 -27.15
N ASP A 449 -5.75 12.88 -27.85
CA ASP A 449 -4.37 12.99 -28.33
C ASP A 449 -3.63 13.99 -27.45
N VAL A 450 -2.46 13.61 -26.94
CA VAL A 450 -1.58 14.46 -26.12
C VAL A 450 -0.24 14.62 -26.83
N GLU A 451 0.10 15.84 -27.22
CA GLU A 451 1.41 16.12 -27.79
C GLU A 451 2.48 16.18 -26.68
N LEU A 452 3.45 15.27 -26.75
CA LEU A 452 4.59 15.25 -25.84
C LEU A 452 5.85 15.65 -26.61
N ASN A 453 6.47 16.76 -26.20
CA ASN A 453 7.71 17.28 -26.75
C ASN A 453 8.59 17.85 -25.62
N VAL A 454 9.84 18.23 -25.92
CA VAL A 454 10.81 18.71 -24.92
C VAL A 454 10.40 20.00 -24.19
N LYS A 455 9.34 20.69 -24.65
CA LYS A 455 8.78 21.88 -24.02
C LYS A 455 7.50 21.61 -23.23
N THR A 456 6.96 20.39 -23.28
CA THR A 456 5.72 20.05 -22.56
C THR A 456 5.90 20.25 -21.05
N VAL A 457 7.05 19.90 -20.49
CA VAL A 457 7.42 20.23 -19.10
C VAL A 457 8.88 20.69 -19.04
N GLU A 458 9.21 21.48 -18.02
CA GLU A 458 10.55 22.03 -17.86
C GLU A 458 11.61 20.92 -17.69
N GLY A 459 12.70 21.04 -18.46
CA GLY A 459 13.85 20.14 -18.38
C GLY A 459 13.57 18.70 -18.82
N LEU A 460 12.60 18.47 -19.72
CA LEU A 460 12.31 17.15 -20.27
C LEU A 460 13.29 16.80 -21.40
N SER A 461 13.91 15.63 -21.30
CA SER A 461 14.64 14.97 -22.39
C SER A 461 13.80 13.81 -22.92
N LEU A 462 13.78 13.60 -24.24
CA LEU A 462 13.10 12.49 -24.89
C LEU A 462 14.08 11.61 -25.70
N ASP A 463 15.37 11.70 -25.39
CA ASP A 463 16.41 10.93 -26.09
C ASP A 463 16.29 9.43 -25.77
N ARG A 464 15.88 9.08 -24.55
CA ARG A 464 15.55 7.72 -24.15
C ARG A 464 14.27 7.68 -23.33
N VAL A 465 13.25 7.03 -23.88
CA VAL A 465 11.92 6.90 -23.26
C VAL A 465 11.57 5.43 -23.06
N TYR A 466 11.14 5.08 -21.84
CA TYR A 466 10.65 3.76 -21.48
C TYR A 466 9.17 3.82 -21.12
N ASP A 467 8.32 3.04 -21.78
CA ASP A 467 6.90 2.87 -21.44
C ASP A 467 6.78 1.89 -20.27
N VAL A 468 6.29 2.39 -19.15
CA VAL A 468 6.19 1.70 -17.86
C VAL A 468 5.00 0.74 -17.82
N ILE A 469 3.98 0.97 -18.63
CA ILE A 469 2.79 0.10 -18.68
C ILE A 469 3.09 -1.13 -19.55
N GLU A 470 3.73 -0.92 -20.70
CA GLU A 470 4.11 -1.99 -21.64
C GLU A 470 5.45 -2.66 -21.27
N GLY A 471 6.25 -2.04 -20.41
CA GLY A 471 7.55 -2.56 -19.98
C GLY A 471 8.62 -2.55 -21.07
N SER A 472 8.58 -1.60 -22.01
CA SER A 472 9.45 -1.57 -23.19
C SER A 472 9.95 -0.17 -23.58
N LEU A 473 11.01 -0.10 -24.38
CA LEU A 473 11.49 1.18 -24.91
C LEU A 473 10.56 1.70 -26.01
N VAL A 474 10.29 2.99 -25.99
CA VAL A 474 9.47 3.68 -27.00
C VAL A 474 10.34 3.97 -28.24
N ALA A 475 9.85 3.61 -29.42
CA ALA A 475 10.55 3.77 -30.71
C ALA A 475 10.10 5.03 -31.49
N GLU A 476 9.74 6.10 -30.77
CA GLU A 476 9.23 7.36 -31.33
C GLU A 476 10.35 8.39 -31.56
N ALA A 477 10.03 9.48 -32.25
CA ALA A 477 11.00 10.54 -32.55
C ALA A 477 11.46 11.28 -31.27
N SER A 478 12.77 11.51 -31.14
CA SER A 478 13.36 12.22 -29.98
C SER A 478 12.95 13.69 -29.88
N THR A 479 12.34 14.26 -30.92
CA THR A 479 11.75 15.61 -30.88
C THR A 479 10.37 15.66 -30.24
N GLY A 480 9.72 14.51 -30.03
CA GLY A 480 8.36 14.39 -29.52
C GLY A 480 7.43 13.59 -30.44
N TRP A 481 6.29 13.17 -29.89
CA TRP A 481 5.24 12.43 -30.60
C TRP A 481 3.85 12.71 -30.01
N ILE A 482 2.82 12.18 -30.67
CA ILE A 482 1.43 12.23 -30.17
C ILE A 482 1.15 10.95 -29.38
N VAL A 483 0.94 11.10 -28.07
CA VAL A 483 0.45 10.03 -27.20
C VAL A 483 -1.06 9.91 -27.41
N LYS A 484 -1.51 8.78 -27.94
CA LYS A 484 -2.94 8.47 -28.09
C LYS A 484 -3.43 7.74 -26.85
N LEU A 485 -4.50 8.25 -26.24
CA LEU A 485 -5.07 7.69 -25.02
C LEU A 485 -6.53 7.30 -25.25
N ALA A 486 -6.85 6.04 -24.94
CA ALA A 486 -8.21 5.55 -24.84
C ALA A 486 -8.95 6.21 -23.65
N PRO A 487 -10.29 6.11 -23.59
CA PRO A 487 -11.08 6.64 -22.48
C PRO A 487 -10.57 6.19 -21.11
N GLY A 488 -10.23 7.14 -20.23
CA GLY A 488 -9.72 6.84 -18.89
C GLY A 488 -8.31 6.25 -18.83
N GLU A 489 -7.59 6.11 -19.96
CA GLU A 489 -6.23 5.57 -20.01
C GLU A 489 -5.21 6.56 -19.44
N CYS A 490 -4.20 6.02 -18.76
CA CYS A 490 -3.00 6.72 -18.36
C CYS A 490 -1.79 5.95 -18.90
N LYS A 491 -0.96 6.63 -19.69
CA LYS A 491 0.35 6.11 -20.08
C LYS A 491 1.43 6.77 -19.24
N VAL A 492 2.39 5.97 -18.78
CA VAL A 492 3.50 6.45 -17.94
C VAL A 492 4.82 6.14 -18.65
N PHE A 493 5.67 7.14 -18.71
CA PHE A 493 6.98 7.07 -19.34
C PHE A 493 8.07 7.46 -18.36
N ILE A 494 9.22 6.79 -18.38
CA ILE A 494 10.46 7.31 -17.77
C ILE A 494 11.31 7.89 -18.90
N CYS A 495 11.61 9.17 -18.78
CA CYS A 495 12.28 9.97 -19.80
C CYS A 495 13.66 10.44 -19.30
N LYS A 496 14.70 10.19 -20.11
CA LYS A 496 16.10 10.53 -19.81
C LYS A 496 16.81 11.10 -21.02
#